data_AF-A0AAW7YS74-F1
#
_entry.id   AF-A0AAW7YS74-F1
#
_cell.length_a   1.000
_cell.length_b   1.000
_cell.length_c   1.000
_cell.angle_alpha   90.00
_cell.angle_beta   90.00
_cell.angle_gamma   90.00
#
_symmetry.space_group_name_H-M   'P 1'
#
loop_
_entity.id
_entity.type
_entity.pdbx_description
1 polymer ?
#
loop_
_entity_poly.entity_id
_entity_poly.type
_entity_poly.pdbx_seq_one_letter_code
_entity_poly.pdbx_strand_id
1 'polypeptide(L)' 'MGIIERYYLYREDGTEDIKVIKYEDDVNEVYSLTGAHFSDDKKIMTDSELKRFKGVHDLKYEKELGLQANLFEFL' A
#
# COMPACT_ATOMS: atom_id res chain seq x y z
N MET A 1 21.53 -1.61 8.32
CA MET A 1 20.75 -2.23 7.23
C MET A 1 19.29 -2.02 7.59
N GLY A 2 18.63 -1.06 6.94
CA GLY A 2 17.21 -0.75 7.21
C GLY A 2 16.32 -1.93 6.82
N ILE A 3 15.20 -2.09 7.51
CA ILE A 3 14.19 -3.08 7.16
C ILE A 3 13.49 -2.59 5.89
N ILE A 4 13.60 -3.32 4.79
CA ILE A 4 12.80 -3.04 3.59
C ILE A 4 11.42 -3.65 3.82
N GLU A 5 10.44 -2.82 4.20
CA GLU A 5 9.05 -3.22 4.35
C GLU A 5 8.33 -3.12 3.01
N ARG A 6 7.51 -4.12 2.69
CA ARG A 6 6.69 -4.15 1.46
C ARG A 6 5.27 -4.52 1.83
N TYR A 7 4.32 -3.73 1.33
CA TYR A 7 2.90 -3.98 1.55
C TYR A 7 2.07 -3.41 0.39
N TYR A 8 0.79 -3.75 0.39
CA TYR A 8 -0.18 -3.27 -0.59
C TYR A 8 -1.24 -2.38 0.08
N LEU A 9 -1.76 -1.45 -0.70
CA LEU A 9 -3.02 -0.78 -0.41
C LEU A 9 -4.08 -1.27 -1.38
N TYR A 10 -5.28 -1.43 -0.86
CA TYR A 10 -6.38 -2.13 -1.49
C TYR A 10 -7.54 -1.16 -1.72
N ARG A 11 -8.38 -1.47 -2.70
CA ARG A 11 -9.71 -0.90 -2.82
C ARG A 11 -10.65 -1.53 -1.80
N GLU A 12 -11.82 -0.92 -1.62
CA GLU A 12 -12.86 -1.44 -0.72
C GLU A 12 -13.31 -2.86 -1.08
N ASP A 13 -13.23 -3.24 -2.36
CA ASP A 13 -13.55 -4.59 -2.84
C ASP A 13 -12.47 -5.65 -2.59
N GLY A 14 -11.35 -5.27 -1.97
CA GLY A 14 -10.21 -6.16 -1.71
C GLY A 14 -9.21 -6.29 -2.86
N THR A 15 -9.39 -5.56 -3.96
CA THR A 15 -8.41 -5.54 -5.05
C THR A 15 -7.15 -4.79 -4.64
N GLU A 16 -5.99 -5.42 -4.81
CA GLU A 16 -4.68 -4.74 -4.71
C GLU A 16 -4.58 -3.64 -5.77
N ASP A 17 -4.31 -2.41 -5.35
CA ASP A 17 -4.30 -1.26 -6.26
C ASP A 17 -2.94 -0.56 -6.29
N ILE A 18 -2.29 -0.49 -5.12
CA ILE A 18 -1.02 0.19 -4.94
C ILE A 18 -0.06 -0.73 -4.21
N LYS A 19 1.17 -0.81 -4.70
CA LYS A 19 2.28 -1.45 -4.01
C LYS A 19 3.19 -0.40 -3.40
N VAL A 20 3.60 -0.61 -2.16
CA VAL A 20 4.53 0.27 -1.44
C VAL A 20 5.78 -0.50 -1.05
N ILE A 21 6.94 0.10 -1.31
CA ILE A 21 8.24 -0.36 -0.81
C ILE A 21 8.85 0.75 0.04
N LYS A 22 9.01 0.49 1.34
CA LYS A 22 9.70 1.38 2.28
C LYS A 22 11.19 1.03 2.32
N TYR A 23 12.05 2.01 2.09
CA TYR A 23 13.51 1.83 2.10
C TYR A 23 14.14 2.39 3.38
N GLU A 24 13.92 3.68 3.62
CA GLU A 24 14.42 4.46 4.74
C GLU A 24 13.24 5.22 5.39
N ASP A 25 13.47 5.82 6.55
CA ASP A 25 12.46 6.65 7.20
C ASP A 25 12.01 7.76 6.24
N ASP A 26 10.70 7.89 6.06
CA ASP A 26 10.08 8.91 5.19
C ASP A 26 10.38 8.79 3.68
N VAL A 27 10.88 7.65 3.19
CA VAL A 27 11.09 7.39 1.75
C VAL A 27 10.38 6.12 1.30
N ASN A 28 9.30 6.30 0.53
CA ASN A 28 8.47 5.25 -0.03
C ASN A 28 8.51 5.24 -1.55
N GLU A 29 8.74 4.09 -2.16
CA GLU A 29 8.43 3.87 -3.58
C GLU A 29 7.00 3.33 -3.70
N VAL A 30 6.17 4.07 -4.42
CA VAL A 30 4.74 3.78 -4.61
C VAL A 30 4.50 3.45 -6.07
N TYR A 31 3.92 2.28 -6.33
CA TYR A 31 3.63 1.77 -7.66
C TYR A 31 2.12 1.63 -7.85
N SER A 32 1.62 2.10 -8.98
CA SER A 32 0.23 1.92 -9.38
C SER A 32 0.10 0.60 -10.15
N LEU A 33 -0.61 -0.38 -9.58
CA LEU A 33 -0.76 -1.70 -10.21
C LEU A 33 -1.77 -1.68 -11.35
N THR A 34 -2.74 -0.77 -11.28
CA THR A 34 -3.84 -0.67 -12.26
C THR A 34 -3.68 0.50 -13.22
N GLY A 35 -2.66 1.35 -13.02
CA GLY A 35 -2.49 2.62 -13.77
C GLY A 35 -3.54 3.69 -13.42
N ALA A 36 -4.41 3.46 -12.43
CA ALA A 36 -5.54 4.34 -12.13
C ALA A 36 -5.14 5.66 -11.46
N HIS A 37 -4.02 5.68 -10.72
CA HIS A 37 -3.69 6.82 -9.85
C HIS A 37 -2.59 7.74 -10.38
N PHE A 38 -1.66 7.18 -11.17
CA PHE A 38 -0.64 7.93 -11.89
C PHE A 38 -0.11 7.08 -13.05
N SER A 39 0.36 7.76 -14.10
CA SER A 39 0.86 7.16 -15.34
C SER A 39 2.30 6.68 -15.26
N ASP A 40 3.06 7.17 -14.28
CA ASP A 40 4.47 6.82 -14.11
C ASP A 40 4.61 5.41 -13.50
N ASP A 41 5.70 4.73 -13.82
CA ASP A 41 5.98 3.38 -13.28
C ASP A 41 6.00 3.37 -11.74
N LYS A 42 6.52 4.44 -11.14
CA LYS A 42 6.53 4.65 -9.70
C LYS A 42 6.60 6.13 -9.33
N LYS A 43 6.21 6.43 -8.09
CA LYS A 43 6.35 7.74 -7.46
C LYS A 43 7.03 7.61 -6.10
N ILE A 44 7.95 8.52 -5.81
CA ILE A 44 8.53 8.63 -4.47
C ILE A 44 7.59 9.46 -3.59
N MET A 45 7.27 8.97 -2.40
CA MET A 45 6.43 9.67 -1.44
C MET A 45 7.03 9.63 -0.03
N THR A 46 6.87 10.71 0.70
CA THR A 46 7.02 10.74 2.16
C THR A 46 5.91 9.95 2.85
N ASP A 47 6.08 9.63 4.12
CA ASP A 47 5.04 8.96 4.91
C ASP A 47 3.77 9.82 5.02
N SER A 48 3.95 11.14 5.11
CA SER A 48 2.83 12.10 5.14
C SER A 48 2.10 12.17 3.80
N GLU A 49 2.84 12.20 2.69
CA GLU A 49 2.26 12.15 1.34
C GLU A 49 1.53 10.84 1.09
N LEU A 50 2.12 9.71 1.47
CA LEU A 50 1.51 8.40 1.31
C LEU A 50 0.22 8.27 2.15
N LYS A 51 0.23 8.78 3.39
CA LYS A 51 -0.97 8.82 4.24
C LYS A 51 -2.07 9.66 3.62
N ARG A 52 -1.74 10.82 3.06
CA ARG A 52 -2.70 11.69 2.35
C ARG A 52 -3.22 11.01 1.08
N PHE A 53 -2.33 10.40 0.30
CA PHE A 53 -2.66 9.69 -0.93
C PHE A 53 -3.65 8.56 -0.66
N LYS A 54 -3.37 7.71 0.35
CA LYS A 54 -4.31 6.69 0.82
C LYS A 54 -5.69 7.27 1.12
N GLY A 55 -5.76 8.38 1.86
CA GLY A 55 -7.02 9.02 2.24
C GLY A 55 -7.79 9.62 1.06
N VAL A 56 -7.10 10.25 0.11
CA VAL A 56 -7.73 10.85 -1.08
C VAL A 56 -8.33 9.78 -2.01
N HIS A 57 -7.66 8.65 -2.15
CA HIS A 57 -8.10 7.54 -3.01
C HIS A 57 -8.91 6.47 -2.27
N ASP A 58 -9.30 6.75 -1.02
CA ASP A 58 -9.97 5.83 -0.10
C ASP A 58 -9.39 4.40 -0.04
N LEU A 59 -8.08 4.31 -0.17
CA LEU A 59 -7.38 3.03 -0.16
C LEU A 59 -7.31 2.49 1.28
N LYS A 60 -7.32 1.17 1.41
CA LYS A 60 -7.33 0.45 2.68
C LYS A 60 -6.07 -0.38 2.85
N TYR A 61 -5.61 -0.55 4.07
CA TYR A 61 -4.69 -1.62 4.43
C TYR A 61 -5.45 -2.95 4.47
N GLU A 62 -4.75 -4.05 4.26
CA GLU A 62 -5.30 -5.41 4.35
C GLU A 62 -6.08 -5.64 5.66
N LYS A 63 -5.51 -5.18 6.78
CA LYS A 63 -6.14 -5.27 8.11
C LYS A 63 -7.45 -4.49 8.22
N GLU A 64 -7.60 -3.38 7.49
CA GLU A 64 -8.81 -2.56 7.50
C GLU A 64 -9.95 -3.27 6.74
N LEU A 65 -9.61 -4.18 5.83
CA LEU A 65 -10.56 -5.00 5.10
C LEU A 65 -10.89 -6.33 5.79
N GLY A 66 -10.19 -6.66 6.88
CA GLY A 66 -10.32 -7.98 7.51
C GLY A 66 -9.84 -9.14 6.62
N LEU A 67 -9.01 -8.86 5.61
CA LEU A 67 -8.46 -9.86 4.69
C LEU A 67 -7.27 -10.64 5.29
N GLN A 68 -6.83 -10.28 6.51
CA GLN A 68 -5.84 -11.09 7.20
C GLN A 68 -6.41 -12.49 7.40
N ALA A 69 -5.79 -13.47 6.74
CA ALA A 69 -6.05 -14.87 7.05
C ALA A 69 -5.78 -15.06 8.54
N ASN A 70 -6.82 -15.41 9.28
CA ASN A 70 -6.65 -15.75 10.68
C ASN A 70 -5.76 -17.00 10.70
N LEU A 71 -4.69 -16.99 11.50
CA LEU A 71 -3.79 -18.14 11.67
C LEU A 71 -4.56 -19.44 12.05
N PHE A 72 -5.80 -19.29 12.51
CA PHE A 72 -6.73 -20.34 12.90
C PHE A 72 -7.65 -20.87 11.78
N GLU A 73 -7.65 -20.28 10.58
CA GLU A 73 -8.43 -20.81 9.43
C GLU A 73 -7.77 -22.05 8.79
N PHE A 74 -6.55 -22.38 9.20
CA PHE A 74 -5.76 -23.52 8.70
C PHE A 74 -5.54 -24.64 9.75
N LEU A 75 -6.28 -24.66 10.86
CA LEU A 75 -6.25 -25.71 11.89
C LEU A 75 -7.56 -26.50 11.89
#